data_AF-A0A9E5NQC1-F1
#
_entry.id   AF-A0A9E5NQC1-F1
#
_cell.length_a   1.000
_cell.length_b   1.000
_cell.length_c   1.000
_cell.angle_alpha   90.00
_cell.angle_beta   90.00
_cell.angle_gamma   90.00
#
_symmetry.space_group_name_H-M   'P 1'
#
loop_
_entity.id
_entity.type
_entity.pdbx_description
1 polymer ?
#
loop_
_entity_poly.entity_id
_entity_poly.type
_entity_poly.pdbx_seq_one_letter_code
_entity_poly.pdbx_strand_id
1 'polypeptide(L)' 'MHVALLANLKKNAPSWPGISPDHWDELDSEETIQAISSALEAGGHRVTFLEGDATLHDNLGKVKPDIC' A
#
# COMPACT_ATOMS: atom_id res chain seq x y z
N MET A 1 0.15 -18.11 2.24
CA MET A 1 1.18 -17.22 2.79
C MET A 1 0.51 -15.96 3.29
N HIS A 2 1.10 -15.29 4.26
CA HIS A 2 0.74 -13.95 4.70
C HIS A 2 1.57 -12.93 3.92
N VAL A 3 0.92 -12.16 3.05
CA VAL A 3 1.53 -11.12 2.22
C VAL A 3 1.26 -9.76 2.86
N ALA A 4 2.31 -8.97 3.09
CA ALA A 4 2.15 -7.55 3.38
C ALA A 4 2.15 -6.78 2.05
N LEU A 5 1.04 -6.14 1.70
CA LEU A 5 0.98 -5.32 0.49
C LEU A 5 1.44 -3.90 0.86
N LEU A 6 2.62 -3.52 0.38
CA LEU A 6 3.22 -2.22 0.66
C LEU A 6 2.99 -1.26 -0.50
N ALA A 7 2.38 -0.11 -0.23
CA ALA A 7 2.18 0.94 -1.24
C ALA A 7 1.89 2.29 -0.57
N ASN A 8 1.95 3.36 -1.36
CA ASN A 8 1.64 4.72 -0.92
C ASN A 8 0.38 5.18 -1.63
N LEU A 9 -0.65 5.59 -0.88
CA LEU A 9 -1.89 6.01 -1.50
C LEU A 9 -1.78 7.44 -2.01
N LYS A 10 -2.07 7.64 -3.30
CA LYS A 10 -2.08 8.97 -3.94
C LYS A 10 -2.96 9.96 -3.17
N LYS A 11 -4.09 9.51 -2.62
CA LYS A 11 -5.01 10.35 -1.86
C LYS A 11 -4.45 10.90 -0.54
N ASN A 12 -3.40 10.26 0.00
CA ASN A 12 -2.75 10.68 1.24
C ASN A 12 -1.51 11.56 0.97
N ALA A 13 -1.14 11.74 -0.30
CA ALA A 13 -0.01 12.57 -0.68
C ALA A 13 -0.28 14.06 -0.39
N PRO A 14 0.74 14.82 0.03
CA PRO A 14 0.58 16.23 0.31
C PRO A 14 0.28 17.02 -0.96
N SER A 15 -0.47 18.11 -0.80
CA SER A 15 -0.78 19.06 -1.88
C SER A 15 -0.37 20.47 -1.46
N TRP A 16 0.06 21.28 -2.43
CA TRP A 16 0.46 22.67 -2.22
C TRP A 16 0.17 23.51 -3.47
N PRO A 17 0.03 24.86 -3.34
CA PRO A 17 -0.19 25.73 -4.49
C PRO A 17 0.91 25.58 -5.55
N GLY A 18 0.51 25.37 -6.80
CA GLY A 18 1.43 25.20 -7.93
C GLY A 18 1.93 23.77 -8.14
N ILE A 19 1.48 22.79 -7.34
CA ILE A 19 1.75 21.38 -7.64
C ILE A 19 1.07 20.98 -8.95
N SER A 20 1.76 20.18 -9.76
CA SER A 20 1.19 19.62 -10.98
C SER A 20 0.17 18.53 -10.66
N PRO A 21 -0.95 18.40 -11.40
CA PRO A 21 -1.93 17.34 -11.17
C PRO A 21 -1.38 15.91 -11.27
N ASP A 22 -0.29 15.73 -12.02
CA ASP A 22 0.39 14.46 -12.26
C ASP A 22 1.59 14.19 -11.33
N HIS A 23 1.88 15.11 -10.40
CA HIS A 23 3.06 15.02 -9.52
C HIS A 23 3.11 13.72 -8.71
N TRP A 24 1.97 13.07 -8.49
CA TRP A 24 1.83 11.86 -7.68
C TRP A 24 1.21 10.69 -8.48
N ASP A 25 1.32 10.69 -9.81
CA ASP A 25 0.75 9.64 -10.67
C ASP A 25 1.43 8.27 -10.50
N GLU A 26 2.64 8.24 -9.94
CA GLU A 26 3.34 7.02 -9.55
C GLU A 26 2.83 6.38 -8.26
N LEU A 27 1.97 7.08 -7.50
CA LEU A 27 1.35 6.56 -6.29
C LEU A 27 0.07 5.78 -6.61
N ASP A 28 -0.30 4.88 -5.72
CA ASP A 28 -1.39 3.94 -5.95
C ASP A 28 -2.76 4.52 -5.59
N SER A 29 -3.80 4.03 -6.29
CA SER A 29 -5.19 4.28 -5.92
C SER A 29 -5.68 3.21 -4.94
N GLU A 30 -6.70 3.53 -4.13
CA GLU A 30 -7.33 2.51 -3.27
C GLU A 30 -7.91 1.35 -4.06
N GLU A 31 -8.44 1.63 -5.26
CA GLU A 31 -8.95 0.61 -6.17
C GLU A 31 -7.84 -0.37 -6.59
N THR A 32 -6.66 0.15 -6.92
CA THR A 32 -5.47 -0.68 -7.22
C THR A 32 -5.14 -1.60 -6.04
N ILE A 33 -5.07 -1.05 -4.82
CA ILE A 33 -4.74 -1.81 -3.60
C ILE A 33 -5.79 -2.89 -3.33
N GLN A 34 -7.08 -2.56 -3.47
CA GLN A 34 -8.18 -3.50 -3.27
C GLN A 34 -8.18 -4.61 -4.31
N ALA A 35 -7.91 -4.29 -5.58
CA ALA A 35 -7.84 -5.27 -6.66
C ALA A 35 -6.69 -6.26 -6.46
N ILE A 36 -5.49 -5.77 -6.11
CA ILE A 36 -4.32 -6.63 -5.82
C ILE A 36 -4.59 -7.50 -4.59
N SER A 37 -5.11 -6.91 -3.51
CA SER A 37 -5.46 -7.65 -2.29
C SER A 37 -6.45 -8.77 -2.58
N SER A 38 -7.53 -8.45 -3.32
CA SER A 38 -8.56 -9.43 -3.69
C SER A 38 -8.00 -10.55 -4.56
N ALA A 39 -7.10 -10.24 -5.50
CA ALA A 39 -6.46 -11.24 -6.35
C ALA A 39 -5.56 -12.20 -5.55
N LEU A 40 -4.78 -11.68 -4.61
CA LEU A 40 -3.93 -12.48 -3.71
C LEU A 40 -4.78 -13.34 -2.76
N GLU A 41 -5.85 -12.78 -2.21
CA GLU A 41 -6.79 -13.48 -1.33
C GLU A 41 -7.52 -14.61 -2.08
N ALA A 42 -7.95 -14.38 -3.32
CA ALA A 42 -8.51 -15.42 -4.18
C ALA A 42 -7.50 -16.55 -4.48
N GLY A 43 -6.20 -16.24 -4.47
CA GLY A 43 -5.09 -17.21 -4.52
C GLY A 43 -4.84 -17.99 -3.22
N GLY A 44 -5.65 -17.78 -2.17
CA GLY A 44 -5.51 -18.44 -0.88
C GLY A 44 -4.44 -17.83 0.02
N HIS A 45 -4.10 -16.55 -0.20
CA HIS A 45 -3.20 -15.81 0.67
C HIS A 45 -3.96 -14.95 1.66
N ARG A 46 -3.35 -14.68 2.81
CA ARG A 46 -3.82 -13.64 3.73
C ARG A 46 -3.09 -12.36 3.38
N VAL A 47 -3.80 -11.26 3.18
CA VAL A 47 -3.18 -9.96 2.83
C VAL A 47 -3.28 -9.00 4.01
N THR A 48 -2.27 -8.15 4.19
CA THR A 48 -2.33 -6.99 5.09
C THR A 48 -1.72 -5.80 4.37
N PHE A 49 -2.55 -4.81 4.05
CA PHE A 49 -2.06 -3.55 3.49
C PHE A 49 -1.35 -2.73 4.58
N LEU A 50 -0.16 -2.21 4.25
CA LEU A 50 0.59 -1.28 5.09
C LEU A 50 1.07 -0.13 4.21
N GLU A 51 0.75 1.10 4.61
CA GLU A 51 1.20 2.29 3.89
C GLU A 51 2.67 2.61 4.19
N GLY A 52 3.38 3.16 3.20
CA GLY A 52 4.76 3.62 3.35
C GLY A 52 4.88 4.88 4.20
N ASP A 53 4.86 4.71 5.52
CA ASP A 53 5.10 5.77 6.51
C ASP A 53 6.25 5.44 7.48
N ALA A 54 6.55 6.36 8.40
CA ALA A 54 7.62 6.20 9.38
C ALA A 54 7.41 5.03 10.35
N THR A 55 6.19 4.50 10.46
CA THR A 55 5.84 3.36 11.31
C THR A 55 5.91 2.02 10.58
N LEU A 56 6.11 2.02 9.25
CA LEU A 56 6.12 0.82 8.41
C LEU A 56 7.08 -0.25 8.94
N HIS A 57 8.31 0.12 9.29
CA HIS A 57 9.32 -0.80 9.82
C HIS A 57 8.81 -1.55 11.06
N ASP A 58 8.26 -0.82 12.03
CA ASP A 58 7.77 -1.40 13.28
C ASP A 58 6.51 -2.23 13.05
N ASN A 59 5.65 -1.80 12.13
CA ASN A 59 4.45 -2.54 11.76
C ASN A 59 4.77 -3.84 11.04
N LEU A 60 5.77 -3.87 10.15
CA LEU A 60 6.28 -5.10 9.54
C LEU A 60 6.76 -6.10 10.60
N GLY A 61 7.49 -5.63 11.62
CA GLY A 61 7.94 -6.48 12.74
C GLY A 61 6.80 -7.08 13.57
N LYS A 62 5.65 -6.39 13.67
CA LYS A 62 4.44 -6.89 14.34
C LYS A 62 3.64 -7.84 13.46
N VAL A 63 3.49 -7.51 12.17
CA VAL A 63 2.70 -8.24 11.18
C VAL A 63 3.36 -9.57 10.82
N LYS A 64 4.70 -9.61 10.76
CA LYS A 64 5.52 -10.80 10.43
C LYS A 64 5.03 -11.52 9.16
N PRO A 65 4.96 -10.82 8.02
CA PRO A 65 4.55 -11.45 6.76
C PRO A 65 5.61 -12.44 6.27
N ASP A 66 5.19 -13.38 5.42
CA ASP A 66 6.10 -14.27 4.70
C ASP A 66 6.83 -13.52 3.56
N ILE A 67 6.16 -12.52 2.96
CA ILE A 67 6.67 -11.67 1.88
C ILE A 67 5.99 -10.30 1.94
N CYS A 68 6.73 -9.29 1.50
CA CYS A 68 6.25 -7.92 1.29
C CYS A 68 6.58 -7.46 -0.14
#